data_AF-A0A821ZCG5-F1
#
_entry.id   AF-A0A821ZCG5-F1
#
_cell.length_a   1.000
_cell.length_b   1.000
_cell.length_c   1.000
_cell.angle_alpha   90.00
_cell.angle_beta   90.00
_cell.angle_gamma   90.00
#
_symmetry.space_group_name_H-M   'P 1'
#
loop_
_entity.id
_entity.type
_entity.pdbx_description
1 polymer ?
#
loop_
_entity_poly.entity_id
_entity_poly.type
_entity_poly.pdbx_seq_one_letter_code
_entity_poly.pdbx_strand_id
1 'polypeptide(L)'
;FETHREQIPLLVIVYLLTIIWIIYLILYHSRIQGIILSYILRRFFFKDATQIKFDSFSISFISGAIMFRNLHYTTGSYFVFVKDGCLVFRYWSKTKAKPIVRLKIKLNHLDIQFFSPIRSSTLSDSNNNNNNLTDDVQRGSMNGISTKGDDTQSVNTIKSSEDGLFVTRLRNLFPAIEIKVEHGRISAGHDTLPYGLLVRFSTMTSTFTSESPSRNPSLIDLMTLTYHLKYRNLRIQLYPIRVYQGEAREM
;
A
#
# COMPACT_ATOMS: atom_id res chain seq x y z
N PHE A 1 -61.24 18.35 10.90
CA PHE A 1 -60.95 18.17 9.45
C PHE A 1 -59.95 19.20 8.91
N GLU A 2 -59.87 20.42 9.45
CA GLU A 2 -58.90 21.44 9.00
C GLU A 2 -57.44 21.10 9.30
N THR A 3 -57.15 20.49 10.45
CA THR A 3 -55.79 20.12 10.87
C THR A 3 -55.10 19.13 9.90
N HIS A 4 -55.88 18.32 9.18
CA HIS A 4 -55.33 17.32 8.26
C HIS A 4 -54.89 17.93 6.92
N ARG A 5 -55.48 19.06 6.50
CA ARG A 5 -55.15 19.72 5.23
C ARG A 5 -53.87 20.56 5.34
N GLU A 6 -53.60 21.15 6.50
CA GLU A 6 -52.38 21.93 6.74
C GLU A 6 -51.13 21.05 6.94
N GLN A 7 -51.31 19.77 7.27
CA GLN A 7 -50.21 18.83 7.45
C GLN A 7 -49.70 18.22 6.12
N ILE A 8 -50.53 18.18 5.08
CA ILE A 8 -50.16 17.66 3.75
C ILE A 8 -48.95 18.40 3.16
N PRO A 9 -48.89 19.75 3.10
CA PRO A 9 -47.73 20.44 2.54
C PRO A 9 -46.45 20.20 3.35
N LEU A 10 -46.55 20.12 4.68
CA LEU A 10 -45.42 19.84 5.56
C LEU A 10 -44.88 18.42 5.33
N LEU A 11 -45.78 17.44 5.15
CA LEU A 11 -45.43 16.07 4.80
C LEU A 11 -44.70 16.00 3.45
N VAL A 12 -45.15 16.73 2.43
CA VAL A 12 -44.51 16.79 1.12
C VAL A 12 -43.10 17.38 1.23
N ILE A 13 -42.93 18.45 2.02
CA ILE A 13 -41.61 19.07 2.25
C ILE A 13 -40.65 18.10 2.93
N VAL A 14 -41.08 17.41 3.98
CA VAL A 14 -40.27 16.39 4.67
C VAL A 14 -39.92 15.26 3.71
N TYR A 15 -40.86 14.82 2.87
CA TYR A 15 -40.59 13.77 1.88
C TYR A 15 -39.54 14.20 0.84
N LEU A 16 -39.64 15.42 0.30
CA LEU A 16 -38.62 15.95 -0.61
C LEU A 16 -37.25 16.10 0.08
N LEU A 17 -37.23 16.57 1.32
CA LEU A 17 -35.98 16.70 2.08
C LEU A 17 -35.33 15.35 2.36
N THR A 18 -36.12 14.32 2.68
CA THR A 18 -35.60 12.96 2.87
C THR A 18 -35.07 12.36 1.55
N ILE A 19 -35.74 12.59 0.41
CA ILE A 19 -35.22 12.19 -0.90
C ILE A 19 -33.88 12.86 -1.19
N ILE A 20 -33.78 14.19 -1.02
CA ILE A 20 -32.54 14.94 -1.22
C ILE A 20 -31.44 14.42 -0.29
N TRP A 21 -31.78 14.14 0.98
CA TRP A 21 -30.85 13.58 1.96
C TRP A 21 -30.35 12.18 1.57
N ILE A 22 -31.24 11.29 1.11
CA ILE A 22 -30.88 9.95 0.65
C ILE A 22 -29.99 10.04 -0.59
N ILE A 23 -30.32 10.92 -1.55
CA ILE A 23 -29.49 11.16 -2.74
C ILE A 23 -28.11 11.67 -2.33
N TYR A 24 -28.03 12.61 -1.38
CA TYR A 24 -26.77 13.10 -0.84
C TYR A 24 -25.95 11.98 -0.21
N LEU A 25 -26.57 11.14 0.64
CA LEU A 25 -25.90 9.99 1.23
C LEU A 25 -25.40 9.03 0.14
N ILE A 26 -26.18 8.71 -0.88
CA ILE A 26 -25.73 7.76 -1.92
C ILE A 26 -24.57 8.34 -2.76
N LEU A 27 -24.66 9.61 -3.15
CA LEU A 27 -23.70 10.22 -4.08
C LEU A 27 -22.40 10.70 -3.40
N TYR A 28 -22.50 11.28 -2.20
CA TYR A 28 -21.36 11.92 -1.55
C TYR A 28 -20.71 11.09 -0.45
N HIS A 29 -21.39 10.08 0.09
CA HIS A 29 -20.82 9.26 1.17
C HIS A 29 -19.48 8.62 0.78
N SER A 30 -19.37 8.10 -0.45
CA SER A 30 -18.11 7.50 -0.91
C SER A 30 -16.95 8.52 -1.06
N ARG A 31 -17.24 9.76 -1.44
CA ARG A 31 -16.21 10.82 -1.53
C ARG A 31 -15.78 11.27 -0.13
N ILE A 32 -16.75 11.48 0.76
CA ILE A 32 -16.48 11.88 2.14
C ILE A 32 -15.66 10.79 2.85
N GLN A 33 -16.02 9.52 2.67
CA GLN A 33 -15.25 8.39 3.18
C GLN A 33 -13.81 8.37 2.65
N GLY A 34 -13.60 8.68 1.36
CA GLY A 34 -12.25 8.77 0.77
C GLY A 34 -11.39 9.87 1.37
N ILE A 35 -11.96 11.04 1.62
CA ILE A 35 -11.28 12.17 2.27
C ILE A 35 -10.93 11.82 3.71
N ILE A 36 -11.90 11.28 4.46
CA ILE A 36 -11.70 10.85 5.86
C ILE A 36 -10.60 9.79 5.95
N LEU A 37 -10.63 8.77 5.07
CA LEU A 37 -9.63 7.72 5.05
C LEU A 37 -8.23 8.28 4.73
N SER A 38 -8.12 9.17 3.75
CA SER A 38 -6.86 9.83 3.41
C SER A 38 -6.28 10.60 4.60
N TYR A 39 -7.14 11.27 5.36
CA TYR A 39 -6.76 12.00 6.56
C TYR A 39 -6.28 11.07 7.68
N ILE A 40 -7.03 9.99 7.95
CA ILE A 40 -6.67 8.97 8.95
C ILE A 40 -5.33 8.32 8.59
N LEU A 41 -5.14 7.89 7.34
CA LEU A 41 -3.90 7.23 6.91
C LEU A 41 -2.69 8.13 7.09
N ARG A 42 -2.83 9.41 6.71
CA ARG A 42 -1.78 10.41 6.92
C ARG A 42 -1.47 10.62 8.40
N ARG A 43 -2.49 10.60 9.26
CA ARG A 43 -2.32 10.81 10.71
C ARG A 43 -1.66 9.63 11.42
N PHE A 44 -2.03 8.39 11.06
CA PHE A 44 -1.60 7.20 11.80
C PHE A 44 -0.33 6.55 11.27
N PHE A 45 -0.15 6.46 9.95
CA PHE A 45 0.87 5.60 9.37
C PHE A 45 2.11 6.33 8.85
N PHE A 46 2.02 7.65 8.58
CA PHE A 46 3.08 8.35 7.86
C PHE A 46 3.40 9.70 8.52
N LYS A 47 4.31 9.68 9.50
CA LYS A 47 4.77 10.88 10.20
C LYS A 47 5.72 11.75 9.36
N ASP A 48 6.44 11.17 8.40
CA ASP A 48 7.48 11.88 7.66
C ASP A 48 7.33 11.71 6.14
N ALA A 49 7.05 12.82 5.44
CA ALA A 49 7.17 13.03 3.99
C ALA A 49 6.33 12.19 2.99
N THR A 50 5.48 11.26 3.43
CA THR A 50 4.69 10.44 2.48
C THR A 50 3.31 11.05 2.21
N GLN A 51 3.03 11.39 0.94
CA GLN A 51 1.72 11.91 0.54
C GLN A 51 0.84 10.78 0.03
N ILE A 52 -0.17 10.42 0.82
CA ILE A 52 -1.24 9.51 0.39
C ILE A 52 -2.51 10.29 0.13
N LYS A 53 -3.10 10.07 -1.05
CA LYS A 53 -4.38 10.66 -1.42
C LYS A 53 -5.27 9.60 -2.06
N PHE A 54 -6.51 9.55 -1.60
CA PHE A 54 -7.61 8.84 -2.24
C PHE A 54 -8.65 9.86 -2.71
N ASP A 55 -9.23 9.65 -3.88
CA ASP A 55 -10.33 10.49 -4.37
C ASP A 55 -11.69 9.99 -3.87
N SER A 56 -11.89 8.67 -3.94
CA SER A 56 -13.11 8.05 -3.44
C SER A 56 -12.84 6.67 -2.86
N PHE A 57 -13.61 6.34 -1.84
CA PHE A 57 -13.50 5.08 -1.13
C PHE A 57 -14.89 4.58 -0.76
N SER A 58 -15.15 3.28 -0.88
CA SER A 58 -16.45 2.69 -0.56
C SER A 58 -16.23 1.36 0.13
N ILE A 59 -16.89 1.15 1.27
CA ILE A 59 -16.90 -0.12 1.99
C ILE A 59 -18.31 -0.68 1.98
N SER A 60 -18.44 -1.92 1.50
CA SER A 60 -19.65 -2.72 1.63
C SER A 60 -19.43 -3.82 2.66
N PHE A 61 -19.89 -3.60 3.90
CA PHE A 61 -19.72 -4.56 5.00
C PHE A 61 -20.34 -5.93 4.69
N ILE A 62 -21.55 -5.95 4.13
CA ILE A 62 -22.29 -7.20 3.84
C ILE A 62 -21.54 -8.12 2.86
N SER A 63 -20.84 -7.52 1.89
CA SER A 63 -20.08 -8.23 0.86
C SER A 63 -18.57 -8.24 1.18
N GLY A 64 -18.13 -7.66 2.29
CA GLY A 64 -16.70 -7.45 2.59
C GLY A 64 -15.91 -6.80 1.45
N ALA A 65 -16.58 -6.04 0.57
CA ALA A 65 -15.98 -5.46 -0.62
C ALA A 65 -15.58 -4.02 -0.32
N ILE A 66 -14.32 -3.70 -0.57
CA ILE A 66 -13.73 -2.38 -0.38
C ILE A 66 -13.28 -1.91 -1.76
N MET A 67 -13.80 -0.79 -2.20
CA MET A 67 -13.43 -0.17 -3.47
C MET A 67 -12.73 1.16 -3.20
N PHE A 68 -11.68 1.44 -3.95
CA PHE A 68 -10.96 2.70 -3.88
C PHE A 68 -10.63 3.19 -5.27
N ARG A 69 -10.57 4.51 -5.43
CA ARG A 69 -10.26 5.16 -6.71
C ARG A 69 -9.22 6.23 -6.52
N ASN A 70 -8.37 6.37 -7.53
CA ASN A 70 -7.25 7.31 -7.61
C ASN A 70 -6.42 7.26 -6.33
N LEU A 71 -5.86 6.09 -6.04
CA LEU A 71 -4.85 5.96 -5.00
C LEU A 71 -3.55 6.54 -5.53
N HIS A 72 -3.11 7.63 -4.92
CA HIS A 72 -1.79 8.19 -5.11
C HIS A 72 -0.98 7.98 -3.85
N TYR A 73 0.17 7.35 -3.99
CA TYR A 73 1.11 7.13 -2.92
C TYR A 73 2.48 7.61 -3.40
N THR A 74 2.96 8.71 -2.82
CA THR A 74 4.28 9.24 -3.13
C THR A 74 5.15 9.15 -1.88
N THR A 75 6.25 8.42 -2.01
CA THR A 75 7.36 8.42 -1.06
C THR A 75 8.55 9.09 -1.71
N GLY A 76 9.57 9.46 -0.93
CA GLY A 76 10.82 10.01 -1.47
C GLY A 76 11.45 9.13 -2.56
N SER A 77 11.28 7.80 -2.49
CA SER A 77 11.97 6.87 -3.40
C SER A 77 11.12 6.17 -4.45
N TYR A 78 9.80 6.29 -4.37
CA TYR A 78 8.91 5.67 -5.35
C TYR A 78 7.52 6.30 -5.31
N PHE A 79 6.85 6.20 -6.44
CA PHE A 79 5.50 6.64 -6.67
C PHE A 79 4.64 5.44 -7.08
N VAL A 80 3.51 5.26 -6.43
CA VAL A 80 2.51 4.26 -6.80
C VAL A 80 1.21 4.97 -7.11
N PHE A 81 0.66 4.68 -8.27
CA PHE A 81 -0.65 5.12 -8.69
C PHE A 81 -1.53 3.94 -9.07
N VAL A 82 -2.76 3.95 -8.57
CA VAL A 82 -3.80 3.01 -8.97
C VAL A 82 -5.06 3.79 -9.31
N LYS A 83 -5.57 3.62 -10.53
CA LYS A 83 -6.79 4.30 -10.96
C LYS A 83 -8.02 3.74 -10.24
N ASP A 84 -8.27 2.43 -10.34
CA ASP A 84 -9.40 1.79 -9.70
C ASP A 84 -8.94 0.50 -9.01
N GLY A 85 -9.32 0.32 -7.74
CA GLY A 85 -8.97 -0.85 -6.95
C GLY A 85 -10.19 -1.43 -6.24
N CYS A 86 -10.25 -2.75 -6.18
CA CYS A 86 -11.29 -3.47 -5.45
C CYS A 86 -10.68 -4.63 -4.67
N LEU A 87 -10.91 -4.62 -3.36
CA LEU A 87 -10.55 -5.67 -2.42
C LEU A 87 -11.83 -6.38 -2.00
N VAL A 88 -11.98 -7.65 -2.29
CA VAL A 88 -13.14 -8.44 -1.84
C VAL A 88 -12.66 -9.44 -0.81
N PHE A 89 -13.15 -9.27 0.41
CA PHE A 89 -12.91 -10.17 1.52
C PHE A 89 -14.13 -11.05 1.79
N ARG A 90 -14.01 -12.35 1.50
CA ARG A 90 -15.08 -13.33 1.73
C ARG A 90 -15.00 -13.94 3.13
N TYR A 91 -15.31 -13.16 4.15
CA TYR A 91 -15.25 -13.61 5.55
C TYR A 91 -16.35 -14.60 5.96
N TRP A 92 -17.51 -14.53 5.29
CA TRP A 92 -18.68 -15.37 5.60
C TRP A 92 -18.58 -16.81 5.05
N SER A 93 -17.63 -17.07 4.13
CA SER A 93 -17.54 -18.34 3.42
C SER A 93 -16.85 -19.42 4.25
N LYS A 94 -17.62 -20.18 5.04
CA LYS A 94 -17.14 -21.27 5.93
C LYS A 94 -16.85 -22.61 5.23
N THR A 95 -16.60 -22.62 3.92
CA THR A 95 -16.39 -23.90 3.22
C THR A 95 -14.99 -24.45 3.51
N LYS A 96 -14.96 -25.67 4.06
CA LYS A 96 -13.74 -26.39 4.48
C LYS A 96 -13.16 -27.33 3.41
N ALA A 97 -13.82 -27.46 2.26
CA ALA A 97 -13.52 -28.52 1.29
C ALA A 97 -12.42 -28.17 0.26
N LYS A 98 -12.14 -26.88 0.03
CA LYS A 98 -11.09 -26.39 -0.89
C LYS A 98 -10.51 -25.08 -0.35
N PRO A 99 -9.23 -24.75 -0.61
CA PRO A 99 -8.69 -23.44 -0.32
C PRO A 99 -9.40 -22.41 -1.21
N ILE A 100 -10.55 -21.92 -0.75
CA ILE A 100 -11.27 -20.84 -1.42
C ILE A 100 -10.45 -19.58 -1.21
N VAL A 101 -10.11 -18.91 -2.31
CA VAL A 101 -9.53 -17.57 -2.30
C VAL A 101 -10.41 -16.65 -1.46
N ARG A 102 -9.94 -16.34 -0.25
CA ARG A 102 -10.68 -15.51 0.72
C ARG A 102 -10.47 -14.03 0.47
N LEU A 103 -9.30 -13.68 -0.07
CA LEU A 103 -8.93 -12.32 -0.40
C LEU A 103 -8.70 -12.21 -1.90
N LYS A 104 -9.53 -11.43 -2.57
CA LYS A 104 -9.34 -11.07 -3.98
C LYS A 104 -8.99 -9.60 -4.07
N ILE A 105 -7.83 -9.30 -4.63
CA ILE A 105 -7.36 -7.95 -4.90
C ILE A 105 -7.43 -7.76 -6.41
N LYS A 106 -8.20 -6.79 -6.88
CA LYS A 106 -8.26 -6.37 -8.29
C LYS A 106 -7.76 -4.93 -8.38
N LEU A 107 -6.74 -4.71 -9.19
CA LEU A 107 -6.16 -3.38 -9.44
C LEU A 107 -6.24 -3.09 -10.93
N ASN A 108 -6.78 -1.94 -11.30
CA ASN A 108 -6.86 -1.47 -12.66
C ASN A 108 -5.95 -0.25 -12.84
N HIS A 109 -5.12 -0.27 -13.90
CA HIS A 109 -4.15 0.78 -14.19
C HIS A 109 -3.21 1.03 -13.00
N LEU A 110 -2.37 0.05 -12.73
CA LEU A 110 -1.29 0.15 -11.75
C LEU A 110 -0.06 0.79 -12.40
N ASP A 111 0.41 1.92 -11.90
CA ASP A 111 1.66 2.55 -12.32
C ASP A 111 2.59 2.67 -11.12
N ILE A 112 3.74 2.01 -11.19
CA ILE A 112 4.76 2.06 -10.15
C ILE A 112 5.99 2.69 -10.78
N GLN A 113 6.49 3.75 -10.16
CA GLN A 113 7.66 4.47 -10.65
C GLN A 113 8.68 4.55 -9.53
N PHE A 114 9.85 3.99 -9.75
CA PHE A 114 10.97 4.08 -8.82
C PHE A 114 11.84 5.26 -9.24
N PHE A 115 12.05 6.18 -8.29
CA PHE A 115 12.89 7.36 -8.46
C PHE A 115 13.80 7.41 -7.24
N SER A 116 15.12 7.31 -7.39
CA SER A 116 15.98 7.57 -6.24
C SER A 116 15.94 9.07 -5.94
N PRO A 117 15.54 9.50 -4.72
CA PRO A 117 15.72 10.89 -4.34
C PRO A 117 17.23 11.06 -4.20
N ILE A 118 17.82 11.92 -5.04
CA ILE A 118 19.13 12.47 -4.71
C ILE A 118 18.89 13.30 -3.47
N ARG A 119 19.10 12.71 -2.28
CA ARG A 119 19.29 13.48 -1.08
C ARG A 119 20.65 14.13 -1.27
N SER A 120 20.66 15.30 -1.90
CA SER A 120 21.84 16.17 -1.97
C SER A 120 22.13 16.67 -0.57
N SER A 121 22.58 15.80 0.32
CA SER A 121 23.34 16.19 1.50
C SER A 121 24.74 16.54 1.02
N THR A 122 24.87 17.59 0.22
CA THR A 122 26.16 18.14 -0.18
C THR A 122 26.07 19.66 -0.15
N LEU A 123 26.78 20.19 0.85
CA LEU A 123 27.35 21.52 0.94
C LEU A 123 26.39 22.70 1.16
N SER A 124 26.05 22.94 2.42
CA SER A 124 25.99 24.33 2.93
C SER A 124 26.68 24.52 4.29
N ASP A 125 27.30 23.49 4.88
CA ASP A 125 27.95 23.60 6.20
C ASP A 125 29.47 23.82 6.16
N SER A 126 30.01 24.43 5.10
CA SER A 126 31.44 24.76 5.04
C SER A 126 31.72 26.22 4.72
N ASN A 127 30.93 27.15 5.25
CA ASN A 127 31.34 28.57 5.27
C ASN A 127 30.90 29.37 6.51
N ASN A 128 30.72 28.72 7.66
CA ASN A 128 30.58 29.45 8.92
C ASN A 128 31.66 29.00 9.92
N ASN A 129 32.91 29.27 9.56
CA ASN A 129 33.93 29.50 10.57
C ASN A 129 33.49 30.74 11.33
N ASN A 130 33.06 30.55 12.58
CA ASN A 130 33.30 31.46 13.69
C ASN A 130 32.76 30.82 14.99
N ASN A 131 33.70 30.24 15.75
CA ASN A 131 33.83 30.25 17.22
C ASN A 131 32.54 30.19 18.07
N ASN A 132 32.27 29.01 18.65
CA ASN A 132 32.38 28.78 20.09
C ASN A 132 32.05 27.32 20.46
N LEU A 133 33.03 26.68 21.10
CA LEU A 133 33.00 25.36 21.70
C LEU A 133 32.33 25.45 23.08
N THR A 134 31.18 24.81 23.27
CA THR A 134 30.78 24.21 24.56
C THR A 134 29.74 23.12 24.34
N ASP A 135 30.03 21.96 24.92
CA ASP A 135 29.25 20.75 25.04
C ASP A 135 27.79 20.98 25.45
N ASP A 136 26.85 20.39 24.70
CA ASP A 136 25.75 19.62 25.30
C ASP A 136 25.06 18.75 24.23
N VAL A 137 25.59 17.53 24.02
CA VAL A 137 24.84 16.46 23.34
C VAL A 137 24.96 15.19 24.15
N GLN A 138 24.04 15.05 25.11
CA GLN A 138 23.69 13.78 25.69
C GLN A 138 22.23 13.44 25.36
N ARG A 139 22.03 12.17 24.95
CA ARG A 139 20.79 11.34 24.88
C ARG A 139 20.24 11.15 23.46
N GLY A 140 20.26 9.95 22.86
CA GLY A 140 20.70 8.61 23.28
C GLY A 140 20.77 7.70 22.02
N SER A 141 21.81 6.86 21.88
CA SER A 141 21.91 5.47 22.41
C SER A 141 21.10 4.47 21.57
N MET A 142 21.58 3.34 21.02
CA MET A 142 22.82 2.53 21.05
C MET A 142 22.60 1.42 19.95
N ASN A 143 23.54 0.70 19.31
CA ASN A 143 24.78 0.04 19.74
C ASN A 143 25.54 -0.43 18.47
N GLY A 144 26.87 -0.31 18.46
CA GLY A 144 27.78 -0.98 17.53
C GLY A 144 29.01 -1.45 18.30
N ILE A 145 29.10 -2.77 18.48
CA ILE A 145 30.03 -3.49 19.35
C ILE A 145 31.41 -3.65 18.71
N SER A 146 32.45 -3.51 19.54
CA SER A 146 33.85 -3.83 19.27
C SER A 146 34.10 -5.33 19.14
N THR A 147 34.96 -5.71 18.20
CA THR A 147 35.55 -7.04 18.04
C THR A 147 36.66 -7.31 19.07
N LYS A 148 36.55 -8.41 19.82
CA LYS A 148 37.62 -9.40 20.05
C LYS A 148 37.06 -10.63 20.77
N GLY A 149 37.43 -11.81 20.29
CA GLY A 149 36.83 -13.09 20.65
C GLY A 149 37.24 -13.65 22.02
N ASP A 150 36.43 -14.58 22.51
CA ASP A 150 36.84 -15.95 22.82
C ASP A 150 35.57 -16.81 23.01
N ASP A 151 35.75 -18.12 22.98
CA ASP A 151 34.76 -19.19 22.97
C ASP A 151 33.53 -19.07 23.88
N THR A 152 32.34 -19.43 23.38
CA THR A 152 31.36 -20.41 23.93
C THR A 152 29.98 -20.18 23.28
N GLN A 153 29.35 -21.27 22.81
CA GLN A 153 28.05 -21.33 22.15
C GLN A 153 26.92 -20.57 22.88
N SER A 154 26.23 -19.66 22.19
CA SER A 154 24.78 -19.41 22.37
C SER A 154 24.21 -18.61 21.19
N VAL A 155 23.34 -19.28 20.43
CA VAL A 155 22.53 -18.70 19.35
C VAL A 155 21.47 -17.81 19.98
N ASN A 156 21.68 -16.50 20.02
CA ASN A 156 20.68 -15.56 20.52
C ASN A 156 19.70 -15.14 19.42
N THR A 157 18.56 -15.81 19.53
CA THR A 157 17.25 -15.64 18.90
C THR A 157 16.84 -14.18 18.62
N ILE A 158 16.31 -14.05 17.42
CA ILE A 158 15.79 -12.89 16.72
C ILE A 158 14.65 -12.21 17.53
N LYS A 159 14.54 -10.88 17.42
CA LYS A 159 13.34 -10.08 17.75
C LYS A 159 12.17 -10.46 16.81
N SER A 160 11.69 -11.71 16.85
CA SER A 160 10.73 -12.30 15.91
C SER A 160 9.52 -12.91 16.61
N SER A 161 8.89 -12.19 17.55
CA SER A 161 7.68 -12.70 18.23
C SER A 161 6.42 -11.97 17.77
N GLU A 162 6.35 -10.64 17.80
CA GLU A 162 5.12 -9.94 17.41
C GLU A 162 4.86 -9.98 15.90
N ASP A 163 5.85 -9.63 15.07
CA ASP A 163 5.69 -9.63 13.61
C ASP A 163 5.42 -11.04 13.05
N GLY A 164 6.05 -12.06 13.64
CA GLY A 164 5.79 -13.47 13.31
C GLY A 164 4.36 -13.91 13.66
N LEU A 165 3.81 -13.42 14.78
CA LEU A 165 2.43 -13.69 15.18
C LEU A 165 1.43 -13.01 14.25
N PHE A 166 1.67 -11.77 13.81
CA PHE A 166 0.80 -11.09 12.84
C PHE A 166 0.82 -11.75 11.48
N VAL A 167 2.00 -12.09 10.94
CA VAL A 167 2.13 -12.78 9.66
C VAL A 167 1.47 -14.17 9.73
N THR A 168 1.63 -14.89 10.85
CA THR A 168 0.99 -16.19 11.07
C THR A 168 -0.54 -16.06 11.20
N ARG A 169 -1.04 -15.04 11.92
CA ARG A 169 -2.49 -14.74 12.02
C ARG A 169 -3.09 -14.32 10.69
N LEU A 170 -2.41 -13.45 9.95
CA LEU A 170 -2.80 -13.01 8.61
C LEU A 170 -2.86 -14.22 7.67
N ARG A 171 -1.84 -15.08 7.71
CA ARG A 171 -1.76 -16.31 6.91
C ARG A 171 -2.87 -17.31 7.27
N ASN A 172 -3.15 -17.51 8.55
CA ASN A 172 -4.25 -18.35 9.01
C ASN A 172 -5.63 -17.79 8.60
N LEU A 173 -5.77 -16.47 8.52
CA LEU A 173 -7.00 -15.81 8.09
C LEU A 173 -7.22 -15.93 6.57
N PHE A 174 -6.13 -15.94 5.80
CA PHE A 174 -6.10 -15.95 4.33
C PHE A 174 -5.25 -17.09 3.74
N PRO A 175 -5.73 -18.35 3.75
CA PRO A 175 -5.00 -19.48 3.16
C PRO A 175 -4.80 -19.34 1.64
N ALA A 176 -5.64 -18.55 0.97
CA ALA A 176 -5.52 -18.27 -0.45
C ALA A 176 -5.80 -16.79 -0.75
N ILE A 177 -4.85 -16.14 -1.43
CA ILE A 177 -4.89 -14.74 -1.84
C ILE A 177 -4.72 -14.70 -3.36
N GLU A 178 -5.60 -13.99 -4.05
CA GLU A 178 -5.53 -13.79 -5.49
C GLU A 178 -5.41 -12.29 -5.77
N ILE A 179 -4.34 -11.91 -6.47
CA ILE A 179 -4.06 -10.55 -6.89
C ILE A 179 -4.16 -10.53 -8.41
N LYS A 180 -5.11 -9.76 -8.94
CA LYS A 180 -5.28 -9.51 -10.36
C LYS A 180 -4.98 -8.06 -10.64
N VAL A 181 -4.08 -7.80 -11.57
CA VAL A 181 -3.76 -6.48 -12.06
C VAL A 181 -4.09 -6.41 -13.54
N GLU A 182 -4.96 -5.47 -13.91
CA GLU A 182 -5.32 -5.17 -15.30
C GLU A 182 -4.66 -3.85 -15.70
N HIS A 183 -3.79 -3.92 -16.71
CA HIS A 183 -2.92 -2.85 -17.18
C HIS A 183 -1.97 -2.37 -16.09
N GLY A 184 -0.75 -2.89 -16.10
CA GLY A 184 0.31 -2.47 -15.19
C GLY A 184 1.50 -1.88 -15.93
N ARG A 185 2.10 -0.87 -15.30
CA ARG A 185 3.34 -0.23 -15.72
C ARG A 185 4.26 -0.12 -14.53
N ILE A 186 5.51 -0.51 -14.73
CA ILE A 186 6.58 -0.36 -13.76
C ILE A 186 7.71 0.35 -14.49
N SER A 187 8.08 1.54 -14.03
CA SER A 187 9.26 2.25 -14.53
C SER A 187 10.29 2.37 -13.43
N ALA A 188 11.54 2.04 -13.75
CA ALA A 188 12.68 2.29 -12.88
C ALA A 188 13.69 3.11 -13.68
N GLY A 189 13.99 4.30 -13.19
CA GLY A 189 14.94 5.21 -13.82
C GLY A 189 15.74 5.94 -12.76
N HIS A 190 16.98 6.25 -13.09
CA HIS A 190 17.83 7.08 -12.26
C HIS A 190 18.37 8.22 -13.11
N ASP A 191 18.41 9.42 -12.54
CA ASP A 191 18.79 10.63 -13.28
C ASP A 191 20.25 10.60 -13.75
N THR A 192 21.11 9.79 -13.11
CA THR A 192 22.51 9.58 -13.54
C THR A 192 22.69 8.46 -14.56
N LEU A 193 21.61 7.80 -15.02
CA LEU A 193 21.67 6.77 -16.06
C LEU A 193 21.09 7.31 -17.38
N PRO A 194 21.71 6.98 -18.53
CA PRO A 194 21.22 7.43 -19.84
C PRO A 194 19.90 6.75 -20.24
N TYR A 195 19.60 5.58 -19.67
CA TYR A 195 18.40 4.80 -19.98
C TYR A 195 17.65 4.41 -18.70
N GLY A 196 16.32 4.51 -18.76
CA GLY A 196 15.40 3.96 -17.77
C GLY A 196 14.79 2.64 -18.25
N LEU A 197 14.46 1.76 -17.31
CA LEU A 197 13.76 0.51 -17.56
C LEU A 197 12.25 0.71 -17.43
N LEU A 198 11.50 0.20 -18.41
CA LEU A 198 10.06 0.27 -18.45
C LEU A 198 9.47 -1.10 -18.75
N VAL A 199 8.77 -1.64 -17.77
CA VAL A 199 8.05 -2.90 -17.87
C VAL A 199 6.56 -2.61 -17.94
N ARG A 200 5.90 -3.13 -18.96
CA ARG A 200 4.44 -3.02 -19.15
C ARG A 200 3.84 -4.39 -19.28
N PHE A 201 2.67 -4.58 -18.71
CA PHE A 201 1.90 -5.82 -18.87
C PHE A 201 0.41 -5.51 -18.98
N SER A 202 -0.30 -6.27 -19.82
CA SER A 202 -1.75 -6.07 -20.01
C SER A 202 -2.57 -6.70 -18.88
N THR A 203 -2.19 -7.90 -18.43
CA THR A 203 -2.84 -8.58 -17.32
C THR A 203 -1.81 -9.37 -16.53
N MET A 204 -1.86 -9.28 -15.21
CA MET A 204 -1.10 -10.11 -14.29
C MET A 204 -2.06 -10.73 -13.28
N THR A 205 -1.92 -12.01 -13.02
CA THR A 205 -2.68 -12.74 -12.01
C THR A 205 -1.68 -13.53 -11.17
N SER A 206 -1.64 -13.19 -9.89
CA SER A 206 -0.76 -13.78 -8.89
C SER A 206 -1.65 -14.47 -7.87
N THR A 207 -1.57 -15.79 -7.81
CA THR A 207 -2.32 -16.61 -6.87
C THR A 207 -1.35 -17.23 -5.88
N PHE A 208 -1.55 -16.90 -4.61
CA PHE A 208 -0.77 -17.42 -3.49
C PHE A 208 -1.67 -18.34 -2.68
N THR A 209 -1.29 -19.61 -2.56
CA THR A 209 -2.02 -20.62 -1.79
C THR A 209 -1.09 -21.29 -0.78
N SER A 210 -1.59 -21.43 0.44
CA SER A 210 -0.97 -22.19 1.52
C SER A 210 -1.87 -23.38 1.82
N GLU A 211 -1.35 -24.58 1.60
CA GLU A 211 -2.04 -25.82 1.93
C GLU A 211 -1.32 -26.50 3.10
N SER A 212 -2.05 -26.75 4.19
CA SER A 212 -1.57 -27.57 5.29
C SER A 212 -1.97 -29.03 5.02
N PRO A 213 -1.03 -29.96 4.83
CA PRO A 213 -1.36 -31.35 4.50
C PRO A 213 -1.88 -32.16 5.71
N SER A 214 -1.91 -31.58 6.92
CA SER A 214 -2.29 -32.31 8.14
C SER A 214 -3.47 -31.67 8.88
N ARG A 215 -4.23 -32.52 9.58
CA ARG A 215 -5.34 -32.18 10.48
C ARG A 215 -4.88 -31.31 11.68
N ASN A 216 -3.57 -31.16 11.90
CA ASN A 216 -2.97 -30.29 12.89
C ASN A 216 -2.33 -29.04 12.23
N PRO A 217 -2.87 -27.83 12.48
CA PRO A 217 -2.43 -26.59 11.84
C PRO A 217 -1.16 -25.96 12.46
N SER A 218 -0.51 -26.61 13.43
CA SER A 218 0.56 -26.01 14.24
C SER A 218 1.97 -26.21 13.72
N LEU A 219 2.21 -27.12 12.76
CA LEU A 219 3.54 -27.37 12.23
C LEU A 219 3.74 -26.71 10.86
N ILE A 220 4.51 -25.64 10.83
CA ILE A 220 4.86 -24.87 9.62
C ILE A 220 5.65 -25.75 8.62
N ASP A 221 6.40 -26.71 9.15
CA ASP A 221 7.39 -27.52 8.43
C ASP A 221 6.79 -28.50 7.41
N LEU A 222 5.49 -28.80 7.54
CA LEU A 222 4.77 -29.66 6.60
C LEU A 222 3.98 -28.88 5.55
N MET A 223 3.94 -27.54 5.61
CA MET A 223 3.07 -26.76 4.72
C MET A 223 3.61 -26.72 3.28
N THR A 224 2.73 -26.96 2.30
CA THR A 224 3.02 -26.66 0.90
C THR A 224 2.64 -25.22 0.58
N LEU A 225 3.61 -24.43 0.14
CA LEU A 225 3.39 -23.08 -0.36
C LEU A 225 3.45 -23.06 -1.87
N THR A 226 2.33 -22.74 -2.50
CA THR A 226 2.25 -22.68 -3.96
C THR A 226 2.01 -21.25 -4.41
N TYR A 227 2.91 -20.76 -5.27
CA TYR A 227 2.82 -19.45 -5.88
C TYR A 227 2.66 -19.61 -7.39
N HIS A 228 1.53 -19.17 -7.92
CA HIS A 228 1.24 -19.18 -9.35
C HIS A 228 1.17 -17.75 -9.89
N LEU A 229 2.11 -17.41 -10.75
CA LEU A 229 2.12 -16.12 -11.47
C LEU A 229 1.82 -16.36 -12.95
N LYS A 230 0.78 -15.70 -13.45
CA LYS A 230 0.39 -15.69 -14.85
C LYS A 230 0.35 -14.25 -15.35
N TYR A 231 1.07 -13.97 -16.43
CA TYR A 231 1.08 -12.65 -17.05
C TYR A 231 0.74 -12.76 -18.54
N ARG A 232 0.24 -11.67 -19.14
CA ARG A 232 0.01 -11.57 -20.59
C ARG A 232 0.52 -10.25 -21.14
N ASN A 233 1.09 -10.33 -22.35
CA ASN A 233 1.62 -9.19 -23.09
C ASN A 233 2.63 -8.38 -22.26
N LEU A 234 3.62 -9.07 -21.69
CA LEU A 234 4.74 -8.43 -21.03
C LEU A 234 5.63 -7.78 -22.10
N ARG A 235 5.87 -6.48 -21.98
CA ARG A 235 6.78 -5.72 -22.83
C ARG A 235 7.79 -5.03 -21.95
N ILE A 236 9.06 -5.19 -22.28
CA ILE A 236 10.19 -4.58 -21.59
C ILE A 236 10.85 -3.64 -22.58
N GLN A 237 11.04 -2.38 -22.19
CA GLN A 237 11.63 -1.36 -23.03
C GLN A 237 12.63 -0.55 -22.21
N LEU A 238 13.74 -0.19 -22.84
CA LEU A 238 14.62 0.86 -22.35
C LEU A 238 14.20 2.16 -23.01
N TYR A 239 14.07 3.23 -22.24
CA TYR A 239 13.77 4.56 -22.77
C TYR A 239 14.89 5.53 -22.38
N PRO A 240 15.31 6.43 -23.28
CA PRO A 240 16.34 7.41 -22.97
C PRO A 240 15.81 8.44 -21.96
N ILE A 241 16.65 8.81 -20.99
CA ILE A 241 16.35 9.84 -19.98
C ILE A 241 16.93 11.18 -20.48
N ARG A 242 16.06 12.19 -20.68
CA ARG A 242 16.47 13.50 -21.26
C ARG A 242 17.37 14.34 -20.34
N VAL A 243 17.47 13.99 -19.06
CA VAL A 243 18.20 14.74 -18.01
C VAL A 243 19.58 14.11 -17.72
N TYR A 244 20.07 13.22 -18.57
CA TYR A 244 21.42 12.68 -18.41
C TYR A 244 22.47 13.76 -18.70
N GLN A 245 22.98 14.41 -17.66
CA GLN A 245 24.19 15.24 -17.68
C GLN A 245 25.43 14.33 -17.57
N GLY A 246 25.59 13.41 -18.51
CA GLY A 246 26.89 12.76 -18.73
C GLY A 246 27.72 13.63 -19.64
N GLU A 247 28.78 14.21 -19.08
CA GLU A 247 29.90 14.89 -19.73
C GLU A 247 29.83 15.08 -21.26
N ALA A 248 29.32 16.24 -21.68
CA ALA A 248 29.85 16.92 -22.88
C ALA A 248 31.03 17.81 -22.44
N ARG A 249 32.07 17.17 -21.89
CA ARG A 249 33.36 17.78 -21.55
C ARG A 249 34.49 16.92 -22.13
N GLU A 250 34.42 16.68 -23.43
CA GLU A 250 35.62 16.45 -24.21
C GLU A 250 35.64 17.44 -25.38
N MET A 251 36.78 18.13 -25.49
CA MET A 251 37.25 19.16 -26.44
C MET A 251 37.21 20.60 -25.93
#